data_AF-A0A7S2SSP5-F1
#
_entry.id   AF-A0A7S2SSP5-F1
#
_cell.length_a   1.000
_cell.length_b   1.000
_cell.length_c   1.000
_cell.angle_alpha   90.00
_cell.angle_beta   90.00
_cell.angle_gamma   90.00
#
_symmetry.space_group_name_H-M   'P 1'
#
loop_
_entity.id
_entity.type
_entity.pdbx_description
1 polymer ?
#
loop_
_entity_poly.entity_id
_entity_poly.type
_entity_poly.pdbx_seq_one_letter_code
_entity_poly.pdbx_strand_id
1 'polypeptide(L)'
;EPADLVRVGEFLWGELEPADGVFNFTLLDEVVLAAEEAGLAIVLGTPTATMPAWLYHTHGDAVAARAPDSGEGYSGATPGFGGRRQYSFNSKVYLRYATRIVDQLARRYG
;
A
#
# COMPACT_ATOMS: atom_id res chain seq x y z
N GLU A 1 19.53 -23.82 -7.73
CA GLU A 1 18.74 -24.16 -6.52
C GLU A 1 17.31 -23.65 -6.74
N PRO A 2 16.28 -24.37 -6.27
CA PRO A 2 14.91 -23.83 -6.28
C PRO A 2 14.82 -22.58 -5.39
N ALA A 3 13.86 -21.70 -5.68
CA ALA A 3 13.59 -20.56 -4.81
C ALA A 3 13.10 -21.05 -3.43
N ASP A 4 13.55 -20.40 -2.37
CA ASP A 4 13.24 -20.70 -0.97
C ASP A 4 12.42 -19.58 -0.29
N LEU A 5 12.16 -18.48 -1.02
CA LEU A 5 11.56 -17.27 -0.47
C LEU A 5 10.67 -16.54 -1.49
N VAL A 6 9.58 -15.96 -0.99
CA VAL A 6 8.65 -15.12 -1.76
C VAL A 6 8.41 -13.80 -1.03
N ARG A 7 8.32 -12.69 -1.78
CA ARG A 7 7.98 -11.36 -1.24
C ARG A 7 6.60 -10.92 -1.74
N VAL A 8 5.71 -10.56 -0.82
CA VAL A 8 4.30 -10.27 -1.12
C VAL A 8 3.82 -9.02 -0.37
N GLY A 9 2.65 -8.47 -0.72
CA GLY A 9 1.98 -7.43 0.08
C GLY A 9 2.19 -5.98 -0.35
N GLU A 10 3.28 -5.65 -1.03
CA GLU A 10 3.76 -4.28 -1.34
C GLU A 10 2.71 -3.33 -1.96
N PHE A 11 1.71 -3.87 -2.67
CA PHE A 11 0.67 -3.13 -3.39
C PHE A 11 -0.76 -3.55 -3.02
N LEU A 12 -0.96 -4.31 -1.95
CA LEU A 12 -2.26 -4.90 -1.60
C LEU A 12 -3.19 -3.99 -0.80
N TRP A 13 -2.91 -2.69 -0.65
CA TRP A 13 -3.70 -1.85 0.28
C TRP A 13 -5.19 -1.81 -0.10
N GLY A 14 -5.51 -1.68 -1.39
CA GLY A 14 -6.90 -1.69 -1.86
C GLY A 14 -7.64 -2.99 -1.58
N GLU A 15 -6.94 -4.13 -1.54
CA GLU A 15 -7.53 -5.43 -1.20
C GLU A 15 -7.66 -5.60 0.32
N LEU A 16 -6.63 -5.17 1.07
CA LEU A 16 -6.57 -5.30 2.52
C LEU A 16 -7.50 -4.35 3.24
N GLU A 17 -7.77 -3.18 2.64
CA GLU A 17 -8.65 -2.15 3.17
C GLU A 17 -9.49 -1.55 2.03
N PRO A 18 -10.53 -2.27 1.55
CA PRO A 18 -11.34 -1.84 0.40
C PRO A 18 -12.17 -0.58 0.65
N ALA A 19 -12.44 -0.25 1.91
CA ALA A 19 -13.09 0.99 2.33
C ALA A 19 -12.49 1.46 3.66
N ASP A 20 -12.69 2.74 4.02
CA ASP A 20 -12.09 3.32 5.22
C ASP A 20 -12.46 2.51 6.49
N GLY A 21 -11.45 1.84 7.08
CA GLY A 21 -11.60 1.06 8.30
C GLY A 21 -12.25 -0.32 8.12
N VAL A 22 -12.55 -0.72 6.88
CA VAL A 22 -13.04 -2.08 6.55
C VAL A 22 -11.86 -2.90 6.07
N PHE A 23 -11.48 -3.93 6.82
CA PHE A 23 -10.33 -4.79 6.49
C PHE A 23 -10.75 -6.15 5.93
N ASN A 24 -10.03 -6.63 4.92
CA ASN A 24 -10.20 -7.95 4.34
C ASN A 24 -8.84 -8.64 4.12
N PHE A 25 -8.53 -9.65 4.91
CA PHE A 25 -7.25 -10.37 4.85
C PHE A 25 -7.31 -11.68 4.07
N THR A 26 -8.49 -12.09 3.58
CA THR A 26 -8.71 -13.42 2.98
C THR A 26 -7.68 -13.74 1.90
N LEU A 27 -7.44 -12.83 0.96
CA LEU A 27 -6.46 -13.04 -0.11
C LEU A 27 -5.03 -13.23 0.42
N LEU A 28 -4.63 -12.42 1.42
CA LEU A 28 -3.28 -12.52 1.96
C LEU A 28 -3.12 -13.78 2.82
N ASP A 29 -4.16 -14.22 3.52
CA ASP A 29 -4.16 -15.48 4.24
C ASP A 29 -4.01 -16.68 3.29
N GLU A 30 -4.73 -16.67 2.16
CA GLU A 30 -4.60 -17.70 1.12
C GLU A 30 -3.18 -17.76 0.55
N VAL A 31 -2.56 -16.59 0.31
CA VAL A 31 -1.17 -16.50 -0.15
C VAL A 31 -0.19 -17.04 0.89
N VAL A 32 -0.42 -16.74 2.18
CA VAL A 32 0.43 -17.23 3.28
C VAL A 32 0.37 -18.76 3.36
N LEU A 33 -0.84 -19.34 3.33
CA LEU A 33 -1.04 -20.78 3.34
C LEU A 33 -0.39 -21.46 2.13
N ALA A 34 -0.56 -20.91 0.93
CA ALA A 34 0.03 -21.47 -0.28
C ALA A 34 1.57 -21.44 -0.25
N ALA A 35 2.17 -20.39 0.33
CA ALA A 35 3.62 -20.32 0.50
C ALA A 35 4.12 -21.34 1.53
N GLU A 36 3.39 -21.54 2.63
CA GLU A 36 3.70 -22.56 3.64
C GLU A 36 3.63 -23.97 3.05
N GLU A 37 2.56 -24.30 2.30
CA GLU A 37 2.41 -25.58 1.60
C GLU A 37 3.53 -25.85 0.58
N ALA A 38 4.05 -24.79 -0.04
CA ALA A 38 5.18 -24.87 -0.97
C ALA A 38 6.56 -24.90 -0.27
N GLY A 39 6.61 -24.75 1.06
CA GLY A 39 7.87 -24.68 1.82
C GLY A 39 8.68 -23.39 1.58
N LEU A 40 8.01 -22.28 1.23
CA LEU A 40 8.63 -20.99 0.96
C LEU A 40 8.58 -20.07 2.18
N ALA A 41 9.69 -19.42 2.51
CA ALA A 41 9.71 -18.32 3.47
C ALA A 41 9.04 -17.07 2.89
N ILE A 42 8.40 -16.25 3.73
CA ILE A 42 7.72 -15.03 3.30
C ILE A 42 8.44 -13.78 3.80
N VAL A 43 8.65 -12.83 2.89
CA VAL A 43 8.93 -11.43 3.20
C VAL A 43 7.67 -10.62 2.95
N LEU A 44 7.03 -10.17 4.02
CA LEU A 44 5.81 -9.36 3.92
C LEU A 44 6.16 -7.88 3.81
N GLY A 45 5.86 -7.30 2.65
CA GLY A 45 6.00 -5.87 2.39
C GLY A 45 4.80 -5.07 2.89
N THR A 46 5.05 -3.86 3.39
CA THR A 46 3.97 -2.93 3.74
C THR A 46 3.30 -2.39 2.48
N PRO A 47 1.96 -2.33 2.39
CA PRO A 47 1.24 -2.05 1.15
C PRO A 47 1.20 -0.56 0.77
N THR A 48 2.03 0.26 1.42
CA THR A 48 1.89 1.72 1.44
C THR A 48 2.27 2.38 0.11
N ALA A 49 2.99 1.68 -0.77
CA ALA A 49 3.44 2.21 -2.06
C ALA A 49 2.29 2.58 -3.02
N THR A 50 1.11 2.00 -2.83
CA THR A 50 -0.12 2.29 -3.59
C THR A 50 -1.29 2.48 -2.65
N MET A 51 -1.62 3.74 -2.35
CA MET A 51 -2.81 4.04 -1.55
C MET A 51 -4.09 3.66 -2.30
N PRO A 52 -5.15 3.24 -1.59
CA PRO A 52 -6.40 2.83 -2.20
C PRO A 52 -7.16 4.02 -2.80
N ALA A 53 -8.02 3.73 -3.77
CA ALA A 53 -8.82 4.75 -4.47
C ALA A 53 -9.67 5.58 -3.50
N TRP A 54 -10.27 4.94 -2.48
CA TRP A 54 -11.08 5.66 -1.49
C TRP A 54 -10.25 6.73 -0.77
N LEU A 55 -9.02 6.42 -0.36
CA LEU A 55 -8.13 7.36 0.33
C LEU A 55 -7.72 8.52 -0.60
N TYR A 56 -7.43 8.22 -1.87
CA TYR A 56 -7.13 9.25 -2.87
C TYR A 56 -8.32 10.22 -3.05
N HIS A 57 -9.54 9.71 -3.15
CA HIS A 57 -10.72 10.52 -3.44
C HIS A 57 -11.26 11.28 -2.24
N THR A 58 -11.09 10.78 -1.02
CA THR A 58 -11.58 11.44 0.20
C THR A 58 -10.58 12.41 0.81
N HIS A 59 -9.27 12.21 0.58
CA HIS A 59 -8.20 12.98 1.21
C HIS A 59 -7.21 13.55 0.18
N GLY A 60 -7.60 14.64 -0.48
CA GLY A 60 -6.74 15.31 -1.47
C GLY A 60 -5.40 15.80 -0.91
N ASP A 61 -5.32 16.08 0.41
CA ASP A 61 -4.09 16.46 1.11
C ASP A 61 -3.13 15.29 1.35
N ALA A 62 -3.57 14.04 1.12
CA ALA A 62 -2.69 12.89 1.05
C ALA A 62 -1.89 12.84 -0.26
N VAL A 63 -2.36 13.48 -1.33
CA VAL A 63 -1.74 13.43 -2.66
C VAL A 63 -0.60 14.44 -2.78
N ALA A 64 0.56 14.01 -3.27
CA ALA A 64 1.70 14.89 -3.52
C ALA A 64 1.47 15.72 -4.79
N ALA A 65 1.57 17.04 -4.65
CA ALA A 65 1.69 17.93 -5.79
C ALA A 65 3.05 17.72 -6.49
N ARG A 66 3.08 17.92 -7.81
CA ARG A 66 4.29 17.79 -8.61
C ARG A 66 5.32 18.85 -8.25
N ALA A 67 6.56 18.42 -8.07
CA ALA A 67 7.67 19.29 -7.75
C ALA A 67 7.99 20.23 -8.93
N PRO A 68 8.62 21.39 -8.69
CA PRO A 68 9.00 22.32 -9.76
C PRO A 68 9.89 21.72 -10.86
N ASP A 69 10.68 20.72 -10.51
CA ASP A 69 11.61 20.00 -11.38
C ASP A 69 11.03 18.70 -11.97
N SER A 70 9.74 18.42 -11.76
CA SER A 70 9.14 17.22 -12.32
C SER A 70 9.07 17.31 -13.85
N GLY A 71 9.63 16.32 -14.55
CA GLY A 71 9.57 16.22 -16.02
C GLY A 71 8.19 15.91 -16.59
N GLU A 72 7.17 15.76 -15.73
CA GLU A 72 5.80 15.48 -16.13
C GLU A 72 4.90 16.65 -15.70
N GLY A 73 4.13 17.24 -16.61
CA GLY A 73 3.13 18.27 -16.27
C GLY A 73 3.75 19.57 -15.72
N TYR A 74 2.93 20.39 -15.06
CA TYR A 74 3.37 21.67 -14.48
C TYR A 74 3.56 21.57 -12.96
N SER A 75 4.45 22.40 -12.42
CA SER A 75 4.67 22.52 -10.97
C SER A 75 3.37 22.78 -10.21
N GLY A 76 3.18 22.09 -9.08
CA GLY A 76 1.99 22.24 -8.24
C GLY A 76 0.78 21.43 -8.71
N ALA A 77 0.82 20.80 -9.88
CA ALA A 77 -0.28 19.95 -10.35
C ALA A 77 -0.40 18.68 -9.49
N THR A 78 -1.64 18.25 -9.22
CA THR A 78 -1.92 16.98 -8.55
C THR A 78 -2.00 15.85 -9.57
N PRO A 79 -1.21 14.77 -9.46
CA PRO A 79 -1.30 13.63 -10.37
C PRO A 79 -2.62 12.87 -10.18
N GLY A 80 -3.31 12.54 -11.27
CA GLY A 80 -4.56 11.75 -11.26
C GLY A 80 -4.35 10.31 -10.78
N PHE A 81 -5.34 9.71 -10.12
CA PHE A 81 -5.27 8.32 -9.64
C PHE A 81 -4.99 7.31 -10.78
N GLY A 82 -4.34 6.19 -10.45
CA GLY A 82 -4.04 5.09 -11.37
C GLY A 82 -2.55 4.77 -11.49
N GLY A 83 -1.69 5.56 -10.85
CA GLY A 83 -0.25 5.29 -10.74
C GLY A 83 0.12 4.67 -9.39
N ARG A 84 1.38 4.89 -8.98
CA ARG A 84 1.91 4.52 -7.66
C ARG A 84 2.71 5.68 -7.08
N ARG A 85 2.94 5.65 -5.76
CA ARG A 85 3.73 6.69 -5.06
C ARG A 85 3.20 8.12 -5.23
N GLN A 86 1.87 8.24 -5.31
CA GLN A 86 1.20 9.53 -5.52
C GLN A 86 0.98 10.31 -4.22
N TYR A 87 1.44 9.77 -3.08
CA TYR A 87 1.23 10.34 -1.77
C TYR A 87 2.34 11.31 -1.36
N SER A 88 2.01 12.25 -0.48
CA SER A 88 2.97 13.15 0.15
C SER A 88 3.55 12.55 1.42
N PHE A 89 4.89 12.46 1.51
CA PHE A 89 5.60 12.03 2.72
C PHE A 89 5.35 12.94 3.93
N ASN A 90 4.96 14.20 3.68
CA ASN A 90 4.69 15.19 4.73
C ASN A 90 3.20 15.23 5.14
N SER A 91 2.33 14.47 4.47
CA SER A 91 0.91 14.45 4.78
C SER A 91 0.65 13.65 6.07
N LYS A 92 0.21 14.34 7.11
CA LYS A 92 -0.23 13.71 8.36
C LYS A 92 -1.40 12.74 8.14
N VAL A 93 -2.23 13.03 7.14
CA VAL A 93 -3.35 12.17 6.76
C VAL A 93 -2.83 10.86 6.18
N TYR A 94 -1.92 10.93 5.20
CA TYR A 94 -1.31 9.73 4.64
C TYR A 94 -0.56 8.92 5.71
N LEU A 95 0.24 9.58 6.55
CA LEU A 95 0.98 8.90 7.63
C LEU A 95 0.03 8.17 8.61
N ARG A 96 -1.08 8.80 9.02
CA ARG A 96 -2.08 8.15 9.87
C ARG A 96 -2.63 6.86 9.25
N TYR A 97 -3.03 6.92 7.98
CA TYR A 97 -3.59 5.77 7.28
C TYR A 97 -2.54 4.69 7.00
N ALA A 98 -1.32 5.09 6.63
CA ALA A 98 -0.20 4.18 6.41
C ALA A 98 0.19 3.45 7.71
N THR A 99 0.26 4.16 8.84
CA THR A 99 0.49 3.54 10.14
C THR A 99 -0.63 2.56 10.50
N ARG A 100 -1.90 2.93 10.26
CA ARG A 100 -3.03 2.04 10.54
C ARG A 100 -2.92 0.70 9.81
N ILE A 101 -2.66 0.70 8.50
CA ILE A 101 -2.59 -0.56 7.74
C ILE A 101 -1.37 -1.39 8.14
N VAL A 102 -0.23 -0.74 8.44
CA VAL A 102 0.97 -1.40 8.95
C VAL A 102 0.70 -2.05 10.31
N ASP A 103 0.02 -1.35 11.22
CA ASP A 103 -0.38 -1.89 12.52
C ASP A 103 -1.29 -3.11 12.39
N GLN A 104 -2.23 -3.11 11.44
CA GLN A 104 -3.09 -4.28 11.21
C GLN A 104 -2.31 -5.49 10.68
N LEU A 105 -1.37 -5.27 9.76
CA LEU A 105 -0.49 -6.34 9.26
C LEU A 105 0.40 -6.89 10.38
N ALA A 106 1.02 -6.02 11.17
CA ALA A 106 1.86 -6.44 12.29
C ALA A 106 1.06 -7.20 13.35
N ARG A 107 -0.18 -6.81 13.64
CA ARG A 107 -1.06 -7.54 14.58
C ARG A 107 -1.47 -8.91 14.08
N ARG A 108 -1.60 -9.10 12.76
CA ARG A 108 -2.08 -10.35 12.16
C ARG A 108 -0.97 -11.34 11.85
N TYR A 109 0.19 -10.86 11.38
CA TYR A 109 1.27 -11.69 10.85
C TYR A 109 2.63 -11.49 11.56
N GLY A 110 2.69 -10.62 12.57
CA GLY A 110 3.90 -10.35 13.36
C GLY A 110 4.07 -11.22 14.60
#